data_AF-A0A852UTI5-F1
#
_entry.id   AF-A0A852UTI5-F1
#
_cell.length_a   1.000
_cell.length_b   1.000
_cell.length_c   1.000
_cell.angle_alpha   90.00
_cell.angle_beta   90.00
_cell.angle_gamma   90.00
#
_symmetry.space_group_name_H-M   'P 1'
#
loop_
_entity.id
_entity.type
_entity.pdbx_description
1 polymer ?
#
loop_
_entity_poly.entity_id
_entity_poly.type
_entity_poly.pdbx_seq_one_letter_code
_entity_poly.pdbx_strand_id
1 'polypeptide(L)'
;MKKKFEIQTVLHKPDLIYFTWNDVGGTYNVYKDGNHLYEGTVSEFSDGDFKRAKLYNYSIERVENGSVVDVIALQTSAFAEKKDVESPLQSLVTTTIVAKTQIALSWEEIKDVEEYDIYRNGIYMKTVNENRFIDRDFSLDEMNVYTIESKRPLVKSEERFNVFQSVVSNVFGLLNPSSTKEEATYERYSVTKVIAGAVNLLIPVQEKDGLPHVDRWQLRYMTFLKDDWIRNPNHLSRNRFFKGDDRGFDPNGDSYRTLVDIELAYDLERSPLTFTKDVGPSLAYSSLKRFREQATASHEGITLQRTDHKEGESGFHLTHSVGNPLAAAPNIDYEVQAVMRRDGTFDICGYHDQAPHHEIYLMRGAGDDWKPVHLAENKGLAWMSDVIAWQYWRISNLE
;
A
#
# COMPACT_ATOMS: atom_id res chain seq x y z
N MET A 1 -24.72 -27.72 16.19
CA MET A 1 -24.56 -26.73 15.09
C MET A 1 -23.95 -27.44 13.89
N LYS A 2 -24.47 -27.21 12.68
CA LYS A 2 -23.84 -27.72 11.45
C LYS A 2 -22.49 -27.01 11.27
N LYS A 3 -21.40 -27.74 10.99
CA LYS A 3 -20.10 -27.13 10.69
C LYS A 3 -20.24 -26.25 9.44
N LYS A 4 -19.65 -25.06 9.46
CA LYS A 4 -19.62 -24.13 8.32
C LYS A 4 -18.41 -24.48 7.43
N PHE A 5 -18.52 -24.38 6.12
CA PHE A 5 -17.38 -24.56 5.22
C PHE A 5 -16.49 -23.30 5.30
N GLU A 6 -15.46 -23.37 6.15
CA GLU A 6 -14.57 -22.26 6.48
C GLU A 6 -13.15 -22.80 6.66
N ILE A 7 -12.15 -21.97 6.34
CA ILE A 7 -10.74 -22.23 6.68
C ILE A 7 -10.60 -22.29 8.21
N GLN A 8 -9.88 -23.30 8.69
CA GLN A 8 -9.53 -23.45 10.11
C GLN A 8 -8.13 -22.90 10.40
N THR A 9 -7.17 -23.16 9.53
CA THR A 9 -5.77 -22.79 9.75
C THR A 9 -5.12 -22.45 8.42
N VAL A 10 -4.26 -21.43 8.45
CA VAL A 10 -3.28 -21.15 7.41
C VAL A 10 -1.93 -21.05 8.11
N LEU A 11 -0.96 -21.79 7.62
CA LEU A 11 0.40 -21.86 8.15
C LEU A 11 1.39 -21.53 7.05
N HIS A 12 2.28 -20.60 7.35
CA HIS A 12 3.37 -20.20 6.47
C HIS A 12 4.68 -20.72 7.03
N LYS A 13 5.44 -21.43 6.19
CA LYS A 13 6.82 -21.83 6.41
C LYS A 13 7.66 -21.34 5.21
N PRO A 14 9.00 -21.33 5.32
CA PRO A 14 9.87 -20.84 4.24
C PRO A 14 9.65 -21.48 2.87
N ASP A 15 9.18 -22.72 2.84
CA ASP A 15 9.03 -23.60 1.68
C ASP A 15 7.62 -24.22 1.59
N LEU A 16 6.67 -23.77 2.41
CA LEU A 16 5.33 -24.34 2.46
C LEU A 16 4.28 -23.31 2.87
N ILE A 17 3.22 -23.22 2.07
CA ILE A 17 1.92 -22.69 2.50
C ILE A 17 1.01 -23.89 2.74
N TYR A 18 0.51 -24.03 3.96
CA TYR A 18 -0.40 -25.12 4.32
C TYR A 18 -1.69 -24.54 4.89
N PHE A 19 -2.83 -25.09 4.48
CA PHE A 19 -4.11 -24.70 5.06
C PHE A 19 -5.08 -25.86 5.18
N THR A 20 -5.97 -25.75 6.17
CA THR A 20 -7.03 -26.72 6.47
C THR A 20 -8.38 -26.02 6.48
N TRP A 21 -9.44 -26.78 6.20
CA TRP A 21 -10.81 -26.30 6.29
C TRP A 21 -11.70 -27.27 7.05
N ASN A 22 -12.86 -26.80 7.49
CA ASN A 22 -13.85 -27.63 8.12
C ASN A 22 -14.32 -28.72 7.15
N ASP A 23 -14.04 -29.99 7.46
CA ASP A 23 -14.67 -31.09 6.74
C ASP A 23 -16.18 -31.11 7.02
N VAL A 24 -16.93 -30.89 5.94
CA VAL A 24 -18.39 -30.90 5.89
C VAL A 24 -18.91 -31.97 4.92
N GLY A 25 -18.05 -32.88 4.45
CA GLY A 25 -18.36 -33.92 3.47
C GLY A 25 -18.41 -33.42 2.02
N GLY A 26 -18.28 -34.35 1.07
CA GLY A 26 -18.15 -34.06 -0.37
C GLY A 26 -16.73 -34.29 -0.88
N THR A 27 -16.48 -33.89 -2.12
CA THR A 27 -15.13 -33.79 -2.71
C THR A 27 -14.71 -32.32 -2.73
N TYR A 28 -13.44 -32.04 -2.49
CA TYR A 28 -12.87 -30.70 -2.53
C TYR A 28 -11.93 -30.57 -3.73
N ASN A 29 -12.05 -29.46 -4.46
CA ASN A 29 -11.09 -29.06 -5.48
C ASN A 29 -10.33 -27.82 -5.00
N VAL A 30 -9.00 -27.78 -5.16
CA VAL A 30 -8.18 -26.61 -4.85
C VAL A 30 -7.54 -26.09 -6.13
N TYR A 31 -7.65 -24.78 -6.33
CA TYR A 31 -7.05 -24.05 -7.44
C TYR A 31 -6.08 -22.99 -6.92
N LYS A 32 -5.02 -22.73 -7.68
CA LYS A 32 -4.07 -21.63 -7.46
C LYS A 32 -3.93 -20.80 -8.72
N ASP A 33 -4.24 -19.52 -8.64
CA ASP A 33 -4.28 -18.60 -9.77
C ASP A 33 -5.07 -19.21 -10.95
N GLY A 34 -6.21 -19.85 -10.65
CA GLY A 34 -7.06 -20.56 -11.62
C GLY A 34 -6.61 -21.98 -12.00
N ASN A 35 -5.39 -22.39 -11.68
CA ASN A 35 -4.88 -23.72 -12.04
C ASN A 35 -5.28 -24.78 -11.01
N HIS A 36 -5.87 -25.89 -11.45
CA HIS A 36 -6.27 -26.99 -10.58
C HIS A 36 -5.05 -27.73 -10.00
N LEU A 37 -4.99 -27.88 -8.68
CA LEU A 37 -3.86 -28.50 -7.98
C LEU A 37 -4.24 -29.75 -7.16
N TYR A 38 -5.50 -29.88 -6.73
CA TYR A 38 -5.93 -30.99 -5.87
C TYR A 38 -7.41 -31.28 -6.05
N GLU A 39 -7.73 -32.58 -6.04
CA GLU A 39 -9.10 -33.12 -5.97
C GLU A 39 -9.10 -34.27 -4.96
N GLY A 40 -10.00 -34.24 -3.98
CA GLY A 40 -10.10 -35.31 -2.99
C GLY A 40 -11.02 -35.00 -1.82
N THR A 41 -11.17 -35.95 -0.89
CA THR A 41 -12.06 -35.80 0.28
C THR A 41 -11.34 -35.30 1.53
N VAL A 42 -10.00 -35.23 1.51
CA VAL A 42 -9.22 -34.73 2.64
C VAL A 42 -9.32 -33.20 2.68
N SER A 43 -9.55 -32.65 3.86
CA SER A 43 -9.80 -31.21 4.08
C SER A 43 -8.54 -30.40 4.41
N GLU A 44 -7.45 -30.66 3.68
CA GLU A 44 -6.16 -29.99 3.83
C GLU A 44 -5.45 -29.86 2.49
N PHE A 45 -4.57 -28.86 2.37
CA PHE A 45 -3.74 -28.67 1.19
C PHE A 45 -2.38 -28.06 1.57
N SER A 46 -1.34 -28.48 0.84
CA SER A 46 0.04 -28.04 0.98
C SER A 46 0.59 -27.58 -0.35
N ASP A 47 1.13 -26.37 -0.40
CA ASP A 47 1.76 -25.78 -1.58
C ASP A 47 3.22 -25.43 -1.30
N GLY A 48 4.14 -26.07 -2.03
CA GLY A 48 5.58 -25.81 -1.98
C GLY A 48 6.14 -25.11 -3.21
N ASP A 49 5.31 -24.76 -4.21
CA ASP A 49 5.77 -24.13 -5.45
C ASP A 49 5.38 -22.65 -5.50
N PHE A 50 6.17 -21.81 -4.86
CA PHE A 50 5.92 -20.37 -4.83
C PHE A 50 7.19 -19.53 -4.89
N LYS A 51 7.02 -18.30 -5.39
CA LYS A 51 8.00 -17.22 -5.31
C LYS A 51 7.74 -16.44 -4.02
N ARG A 52 8.80 -16.11 -3.29
CA ARG A 52 8.73 -15.35 -2.04
C ARG A 52 8.17 -13.94 -2.28
N ALA A 53 7.53 -13.38 -1.27
CA ALA A 53 6.95 -12.03 -1.28
C ALA A 53 5.96 -11.76 -2.44
N LYS A 54 5.37 -12.83 -3.01
CA LYS A 54 4.30 -12.74 -4.01
C LYS A 54 2.97 -13.15 -3.37
N LEU A 55 1.90 -12.41 -3.68
CA LEU A 55 0.52 -12.79 -3.40
C LEU A 55 0.03 -13.86 -4.38
N TYR A 56 -0.64 -14.87 -3.85
CA TYR A 56 -1.28 -15.96 -4.58
C TYR A 56 -2.76 -16.02 -4.25
N ASN A 57 -3.57 -16.31 -5.26
CA ASN A 57 -5.01 -16.53 -5.12
C ASN A 57 -5.29 -18.03 -5.11
N TYR A 58 -6.03 -18.50 -4.13
CA TYR A 58 -6.53 -19.86 -4.02
C TYR A 58 -8.05 -19.87 -4.02
N SER A 59 -8.62 -20.89 -4.64
CA SER A 59 -10.06 -21.19 -4.54
C SER A 59 -10.23 -22.62 -4.10
N ILE A 60 -11.09 -22.84 -3.10
CA ILE A 60 -11.42 -24.17 -2.58
C ILE A 60 -12.89 -24.38 -2.84
N GLU A 61 -13.20 -25.28 -3.77
CA GLU A 61 -14.55 -25.64 -4.12
C GLU A 61 -14.95 -26.91 -3.39
N ARG A 62 -16.20 -26.95 -2.91
CA ARG A 62 -16.83 -28.16 -2.39
C ARG A 62 -17.84 -28.66 -3.40
N VAL A 63 -17.70 -29.93 -3.77
CA VAL A 63 -18.51 -30.62 -4.76
C VAL A 63 -19.37 -31.69 -4.10
N GLU A 64 -20.67 -31.67 -4.40
CA GLU A 64 -21.62 -32.73 -4.03
C GLU A 64 -22.41 -33.14 -5.27
N ASN A 65 -22.56 -34.45 -5.50
CA ASN A 65 -23.31 -35.00 -6.64
C ASN A 65 -22.87 -34.42 -8.02
N GLY A 66 -21.58 -34.09 -8.15
CA GLY A 66 -21.02 -33.53 -9.38
C GLY A 66 -21.28 -32.04 -9.60
N SER A 67 -21.77 -31.30 -8.61
CA SER A 67 -21.96 -29.85 -8.68
C SER A 67 -21.23 -29.12 -7.55
N VAL A 68 -20.66 -27.95 -7.86
CA VAL A 68 -20.06 -27.07 -6.85
C VAL A 68 -21.18 -26.46 -6.01
N VAL A 69 -21.14 -26.70 -4.69
CA VAL A 69 -22.16 -26.22 -3.74
C VAL A 69 -21.63 -25.10 -2.83
N ASP A 70 -20.31 -24.99 -2.68
CA ASP A 70 -19.69 -23.95 -1.89
C ASP A 70 -18.27 -23.64 -2.37
N VAL A 71 -17.83 -22.41 -2.14
CA VAL A 71 -16.51 -21.91 -2.55
C VAL A 71 -15.93 -21.09 -1.41
N ILE A 72 -14.63 -21.21 -1.19
CA ILE A 72 -13.82 -20.30 -0.37
C ILE A 72 -12.80 -19.65 -1.29
N ALA A 73 -12.66 -18.33 -1.21
CA ALA A 73 -11.55 -17.61 -1.79
C ALA A 73 -10.52 -17.30 -0.70
N LEU A 74 -9.25 -17.58 -0.97
CA LEU A 74 -8.14 -17.31 -0.08
C LEU A 74 -7.05 -16.60 -0.87
N GLN A 75 -6.55 -15.48 -0.37
CA GLN A 75 -5.39 -14.82 -0.95
C GLN A 75 -4.33 -14.69 0.12
N THR A 76 -3.11 -15.08 -0.20
CA THR A 76 -2.02 -15.03 0.78
C THR A 76 -0.66 -14.83 0.12
N SER A 77 0.25 -14.18 0.82
CA SER A 77 1.64 -14.03 0.37
C SER A 77 2.55 -15.09 0.95
N ALA A 78 3.54 -15.52 0.18
CA ALA A 78 4.57 -16.44 0.63
C ALA A 78 5.53 -15.82 1.66
N PHE A 79 5.99 -16.63 2.61
CA PHE A 79 6.99 -16.22 3.60
C PHE A 79 8.30 -15.75 2.94
N ALA A 80 8.92 -14.72 3.52
CA ALA A 80 10.23 -14.22 3.12
C ALA A 80 11.18 -14.26 4.31
N GLU A 81 12.25 -15.06 4.22
CA GLU A 81 13.27 -15.19 5.28
C GLU A 81 14.03 -13.88 5.53
N LYS A 82 14.30 -13.13 4.46
CA LYS A 82 14.94 -11.82 4.53
C LYS A 82 13.87 -10.75 4.37
N LYS A 83 13.65 -9.98 5.43
CA LYS A 83 12.79 -8.79 5.42
C LYS A 83 13.63 -7.60 4.97
N ASP A 84 13.02 -6.75 4.14
CA ASP A 84 13.56 -5.42 3.89
C ASP A 84 13.31 -4.55 5.12
N VAL A 85 14.38 -4.03 5.71
CA VAL A 85 14.29 -3.19 6.92
C VAL A 85 13.72 -1.82 6.58
N GLU A 86 14.00 -1.31 5.37
CA GLU A 86 13.50 -0.03 4.88
C GLU A 86 12.08 -0.16 4.33
N SER A 87 11.67 -1.35 3.89
CA SER A 87 10.29 -1.62 3.42
C SER A 87 9.63 -2.79 4.17
N PRO A 88 9.31 -2.63 5.47
CA PRO A 88 8.80 -3.70 6.32
C PRO A 88 7.46 -4.28 5.84
N LEU A 89 6.65 -3.49 5.13
CA LEU A 89 5.34 -3.96 4.62
C LEU A 89 5.43 -4.74 3.31
N GLN A 90 6.50 -4.55 2.53
CA GLN A 90 6.71 -5.24 1.24
C GLN A 90 6.75 -6.76 1.42
N SER A 91 7.43 -7.22 2.46
CA SER A 91 7.65 -8.64 2.73
C SER A 91 6.72 -9.21 3.80
N LEU A 92 5.77 -8.39 4.30
CA LEU A 92 4.80 -8.79 5.32
C LEU A 92 3.88 -9.89 4.77
N VAL A 93 3.78 -11.00 5.49
CA VAL A 93 2.79 -12.02 5.15
C VAL A 93 1.40 -11.49 5.47
N THR A 94 0.53 -11.43 4.47
CA THR A 94 -0.89 -11.12 4.66
C THR A 94 -1.74 -12.26 4.13
N THR A 95 -2.87 -12.49 4.79
CA THR A 95 -3.85 -13.51 4.39
C THR A 95 -5.25 -12.94 4.48
N THR A 96 -6.01 -13.09 3.40
CA THR A 96 -7.42 -12.75 3.32
C THR A 96 -8.19 -14.00 2.94
N ILE A 97 -9.23 -14.31 3.70
CA ILE A 97 -10.13 -15.44 3.44
C ILE A 97 -11.54 -14.88 3.30
N VAL A 98 -12.21 -15.23 2.22
CA VAL A 98 -13.62 -14.91 1.99
C VAL A 98 -14.37 -16.22 1.87
N ALA A 99 -15.40 -16.37 2.69
CA ALA A 99 -16.37 -17.46 2.65
C ALA A 99 -17.76 -16.87 2.87
N LYS A 100 -18.83 -17.63 2.59
CA LYS A 100 -20.22 -17.12 2.73
C LYS A 100 -20.57 -16.57 4.11
N THR A 101 -19.81 -16.96 5.14
CA THR A 101 -20.09 -16.68 6.55
C THR A 101 -19.01 -15.88 7.26
N GLN A 102 -17.92 -15.52 6.56
CA GLN A 102 -16.87 -14.68 7.11
C GLN A 102 -15.97 -14.02 6.05
N ILE A 103 -15.47 -12.85 6.38
CA ILE A 103 -14.22 -12.31 5.84
C ILE A 103 -13.19 -12.35 6.97
N ALA A 104 -12.08 -13.05 6.78
CA ALA A 104 -10.99 -13.10 7.75
C ALA A 104 -9.72 -12.47 7.18
N LEU A 105 -9.10 -11.61 7.97
CA LEU A 105 -7.82 -10.96 7.70
C LEU A 105 -6.82 -11.45 8.74
N SER A 106 -5.61 -11.76 8.29
CA SER A 106 -4.48 -12.00 9.16
C SER A 106 -3.23 -11.41 8.53
N TRP A 107 -2.33 -10.92 9.38
CA TRP A 107 -1.08 -10.32 8.99
C TRP A 107 0.03 -10.87 9.87
N GLU A 108 1.25 -10.81 9.38
CA GLU A 108 2.42 -11.09 10.18
C GLU A 108 2.62 -10.01 11.24
N GLU A 109 3.21 -10.38 12.37
CA GLU A 109 3.56 -9.45 13.43
C GLU A 109 4.53 -8.38 12.90
N ILE A 110 4.17 -7.12 13.11
CA ILE A 110 5.08 -6.02 12.86
C ILE A 110 5.86 -5.82 14.16
N LYS A 111 7.17 -6.06 14.11
CA LYS A 111 8.06 -5.95 15.27
C LYS A 111 7.82 -4.63 16.02
N ASP A 112 7.64 -4.73 17.33
CA ASP A 112 7.47 -3.62 18.28
C ASP A 112 6.14 -2.84 18.15
N VAL A 113 5.16 -3.39 17.42
CA VAL A 113 3.76 -2.95 17.37
C VAL A 113 2.91 -3.83 18.29
N GLU A 114 2.07 -3.20 19.12
CA GLU A 114 1.30 -3.89 20.16
C GLU A 114 -0.20 -3.99 19.83
N GLU A 115 -0.72 -3.03 19.07
CA GLU A 115 -2.15 -2.87 18.81
C GLU A 115 -2.39 -2.45 17.36
N TYR A 116 -3.53 -2.89 16.81
CA TYR A 116 -3.96 -2.63 15.45
C TYR A 116 -5.38 -2.09 15.43
N ASP A 117 -5.57 -0.90 14.89
CA ASP A 117 -6.89 -0.31 14.67
C ASP A 117 -7.46 -0.80 13.34
N ILE A 118 -8.65 -1.39 13.40
CA ILE A 118 -9.32 -1.98 12.24
C ILE A 118 -10.46 -1.07 11.79
N TYR A 119 -10.46 -0.74 10.51
CA TYR A 119 -11.49 0.05 9.85
C TYR A 119 -12.13 -0.76 8.72
N ARG A 120 -13.43 -0.57 8.49
CA ARG A 120 -14.14 -1.06 7.30
C ARG A 120 -14.84 0.10 6.62
N ASN A 121 -14.57 0.30 5.33
CA ASN A 121 -15.09 1.40 4.52
C ASN A 121 -14.82 2.77 5.17
N GLY A 122 -13.63 2.94 5.76
CA GLY A 122 -13.22 4.16 6.47
C GLY A 122 -13.83 4.33 7.87
N ILE A 123 -14.72 3.44 8.30
CA ILE A 123 -15.35 3.50 9.62
C ILE A 123 -14.59 2.59 10.59
N TYR A 124 -14.17 3.15 11.73
CA TYR A 124 -13.53 2.41 12.80
C TYR A 124 -14.42 1.29 13.33
N MET A 125 -13.88 0.08 13.44
CA MET A 125 -14.56 -1.08 14.00
C MET A 125 -14.11 -1.37 15.43
N LYS A 126 -12.80 -1.63 15.61
CA LYS A 126 -12.18 -1.95 16.89
C LYS A 126 -10.66 -1.96 16.80
N THR A 127 -10.01 -1.84 17.96
CA THR A 127 -8.60 -2.20 18.16
C THR A 127 -8.46 -3.69 18.49
N VAL A 128 -7.42 -4.34 17.98
CA VAL A 128 -7.05 -5.72 18.31
C VAL A 128 -5.57 -5.82 18.66
N ASN A 129 -5.24 -6.79 19.53
CA ASN A 129 -3.87 -7.09 19.94
C ASN A 129 -3.38 -8.42 19.35
N GLU A 130 -4.28 -9.13 18.64
CA GLU A 130 -3.95 -10.31 17.84
C GLU A 130 -3.76 -9.89 16.38
N ASN A 131 -2.87 -10.55 15.65
CA ASN A 131 -2.64 -10.31 14.21
C ASN A 131 -3.71 -10.96 13.31
N ARG A 132 -4.97 -10.86 13.74
CA ARG A 132 -6.12 -11.44 13.06
C ARG A 132 -7.39 -10.65 13.36
N PHE A 133 -8.22 -10.52 12.34
CA PHE A 133 -9.56 -9.99 12.44
C PHE A 133 -10.53 -10.88 11.64
N ILE A 134 -11.72 -11.12 12.18
CA ILE A 134 -12.78 -11.88 11.50
C ILE A 134 -14.05 -11.04 11.53
N ASP A 135 -14.55 -10.71 10.35
CA ASP A 135 -15.83 -10.09 10.11
C ASP A 135 -16.87 -11.14 9.75
N ARG A 136 -18.02 -11.11 10.43
CA ARG A 136 -19.16 -12.01 10.18
C ARG A 136 -20.45 -11.25 9.88
N ASP A 137 -20.39 -9.92 9.84
CA ASP A 137 -21.52 -9.03 9.66
C ASP A 137 -21.30 -8.16 8.41
N PHE A 138 -21.22 -8.82 7.26
CA PHE A 138 -20.94 -8.21 5.96
C PHE A 138 -21.98 -8.67 4.93
N SER A 139 -22.22 -7.82 3.93
CA SER A 139 -23.05 -8.16 2.77
C SER A 139 -22.22 -8.93 1.74
N LEU A 140 -22.83 -9.95 1.10
CA LEU A 140 -22.18 -10.70 0.02
C LEU A 140 -22.05 -9.89 -1.28
N ASP A 141 -22.92 -8.90 -1.48
CA ASP A 141 -22.97 -8.13 -2.73
C ASP A 141 -22.05 -6.91 -2.71
N GLU A 142 -21.71 -6.42 -1.52
CA GLU A 142 -20.98 -5.17 -1.35
C GLU A 142 -19.47 -5.36 -1.39
N MET A 143 -18.79 -4.43 -2.06
CA MET A 143 -17.35 -4.27 -1.92
C MET A 143 -17.02 -3.82 -0.49
N ASN A 144 -15.99 -4.41 0.10
CA ASN A 144 -15.51 -4.05 1.42
C ASN A 144 -14.04 -3.61 1.35
N VAL A 145 -13.73 -2.47 1.95
CA VAL A 145 -12.35 -1.98 2.11
C VAL A 145 -11.99 -2.08 3.58
N TYR A 146 -11.01 -2.91 3.92
CA TYR A 146 -10.49 -3.00 5.28
C TYR A 146 -9.15 -2.29 5.37
N THR A 147 -8.98 -1.47 6.40
CA THR A 147 -7.69 -0.82 6.70
C THR A 147 -7.24 -1.23 8.10
N ILE A 148 -6.01 -1.72 8.20
CA ILE A 148 -5.34 -2.08 9.45
C ILE A 148 -4.29 -1.01 9.70
N GLU A 149 -4.50 -0.17 10.70
CA GLU A 149 -3.55 0.88 11.08
C GLU A 149 -2.82 0.52 12.36
N SER A 150 -1.53 0.88 12.43
CA SER A 150 -0.75 0.75 13.66
C SER A 150 0.40 1.74 13.71
N LYS A 151 1.02 1.86 14.88
CA LYS A 151 2.13 2.77 15.11
C LYS A 151 3.22 2.14 15.97
N ARG A 152 4.47 2.48 15.68
CA ARG A 152 5.64 2.06 16.46
C ARG A 152 6.40 3.28 16.98
N PRO A 153 6.72 3.36 18.29
CA PRO A 153 7.60 4.40 18.80
C PRO A 153 8.99 4.31 18.18
N LEU A 154 9.53 5.43 17.70
CA LEU A 154 10.87 5.54 17.13
C LEU A 154 11.96 5.06 18.07
N VAL A 155 11.77 5.20 19.39
CA VAL A 155 12.71 4.69 20.41
C VAL A 155 12.97 3.19 20.26
N LYS A 156 12.00 2.44 19.70
CA LYS A 156 12.13 1.01 19.40
C LYS A 156 12.72 0.74 17.99
N SER A 157 12.83 1.77 17.16
CA SER A 157 13.51 1.74 15.85
C SER A 157 14.94 2.26 16.02
N GLU A 158 15.85 1.43 16.55
CA GLU A 158 17.21 1.82 17.00
C GLU A 158 17.96 2.72 16.00
N GLU A 159 17.93 2.39 14.71
CA GLU A 159 18.61 3.16 13.65
C GLU A 159 17.99 4.55 13.48
N ARG A 160 16.66 4.64 13.39
CA ARG A 160 15.92 5.89 13.20
C ARG A 160 15.91 6.76 14.47
N PHE A 161 15.96 6.14 15.65
CA PHE A 161 16.06 6.86 16.91
C PHE A 161 17.33 7.70 17.00
N ASN A 162 18.46 7.17 16.54
CA ASN A 162 19.74 7.89 16.56
C ASN A 162 19.71 9.11 15.63
N VAL A 163 19.12 8.97 14.44
CA VAL A 163 18.88 10.08 13.51
C VAL A 163 17.99 11.13 14.17
N PHE A 164 16.87 10.71 14.76
CA PHE A 164 15.95 11.60 15.48
C PHE A 164 16.64 12.38 16.60
N GLN A 165 17.45 11.73 17.45
CA GLN A 165 18.18 12.43 18.53
C GLN A 165 19.14 13.49 18.00
N SER A 166 19.86 13.20 16.92
CA SER A 166 20.74 14.17 16.25
C SER A 166 19.93 15.38 15.76
N VAL A 167 18.80 15.16 15.09
CA VAL A 167 17.94 16.21 14.54
C VAL A 167 17.27 17.04 15.64
N VAL A 168 16.81 16.41 16.73
CA VAL A 168 16.24 17.09 17.89
C VAL A 168 17.25 18.00 18.57
N SER A 169 18.50 17.52 18.71
CA SER A 169 19.58 18.30 19.32
C SER A 169 20.01 19.51 18.48
N ASN A 170 19.86 19.44 17.15
CA ASN A 170 20.35 20.46 16.22
C ASN A 170 19.28 21.45 15.72
N VAL A 171 18.02 21.01 15.52
CA VAL A 171 17.04 21.76 14.69
C VAL A 171 15.68 21.92 15.37
N PHE A 172 15.07 20.84 15.89
CA PHE A 172 13.70 20.91 16.44
C PHE A 172 13.57 21.78 17.69
N GLY A 173 14.58 21.80 18.56
CA GLY A 173 14.58 22.59 19.79
C GLY A 173 14.49 24.11 19.59
N LEU A 174 14.88 24.60 18.40
CA LEU A 174 14.91 26.03 18.07
C LEU A 174 13.67 26.53 17.30
N LEU A 175 12.89 25.63 16.69
CA LEU A 175 11.93 25.99 15.64
C LEU A 175 10.47 25.63 15.89
N ASN A 176 10.11 24.83 16.91
CA ASN A 176 8.72 24.41 17.09
C ASN A 176 8.26 24.27 18.57
N PRO A 177 7.59 25.29 19.15
CA PRO A 177 6.94 25.17 20.45
C PRO A 177 5.52 24.59 20.42
N SER A 178 4.90 24.38 19.24
CA SER A 178 3.44 24.10 19.14
C SER A 178 3.00 22.90 18.28
N SER A 179 3.91 22.10 17.69
CA SER A 179 3.58 20.72 17.30
C SER A 179 3.86 19.81 18.50
N THR A 180 2.93 18.95 18.90
CA THR A 180 3.19 18.00 19.98
C THR A 180 4.35 17.09 19.55
N LYS A 181 5.49 17.19 20.23
CA LYS A 181 6.68 16.36 20.02
C LYS A 181 6.36 14.85 19.99
N GLU A 182 5.22 14.45 20.55
CA GLU A 182 4.70 13.10 20.61
C GLU A 182 4.30 12.52 19.25
N GLU A 183 3.77 13.30 18.30
CA GLU A 183 3.42 12.71 16.99
C GLU A 183 4.66 12.34 16.19
N ALA A 184 5.78 13.04 16.43
CA ALA A 184 7.05 12.86 15.74
C ALA A 184 7.86 11.67 16.18
N THR A 185 7.44 11.02 17.25
CA THR A 185 8.13 9.85 17.75
C THR A 185 7.54 8.55 17.24
N TYR A 186 6.73 8.54 16.16
CA TYR A 186 6.11 7.30 15.67
C TYR A 186 6.25 7.10 14.18
N GLU A 187 6.68 5.89 13.82
CA GLU A 187 6.42 5.29 12.51
C GLU A 187 4.97 4.83 12.44
N ARG A 188 4.36 4.93 11.26
CA ARG A 188 2.97 4.50 11.03
C ARG A 188 2.94 3.44 9.94
N TYR A 189 2.07 2.46 10.13
CA TYR A 189 1.83 1.37 9.18
C TYR A 189 0.35 1.35 8.83
N SER A 190 0.05 1.27 7.54
CA SER A 190 -1.30 1.05 7.04
C SER A 190 -1.30 -0.12 6.05
N VAL A 191 -2.15 -1.11 6.30
CA VAL A 191 -2.38 -2.24 5.38
C VAL A 191 -3.83 -2.23 4.96
N THR A 192 -4.08 -1.94 3.69
CA THR A 192 -5.41 -1.83 3.10
C THR A 192 -5.72 -3.03 2.21
N LYS A 193 -6.89 -3.62 2.39
CA LYS A 193 -7.42 -4.71 1.58
C LYS A 193 -8.73 -4.31 0.95
N VAL A 194 -8.77 -4.23 -0.39
CA VAL A 194 -10.00 -4.06 -1.15
C VAL A 194 -10.53 -5.43 -1.53
N ILE A 195 -11.76 -5.75 -1.16
CA ILE A 195 -12.38 -7.05 -1.42
C ILE A 195 -13.64 -6.78 -2.23
N ALA A 196 -13.71 -7.33 -3.44
CA ALA A 196 -14.93 -7.29 -4.25
C ALA A 196 -16.11 -7.94 -3.52
N GLY A 197 -17.34 -7.71 -4.00
CA GLY A 197 -18.51 -8.41 -3.46
C GLY A 197 -18.24 -9.91 -3.41
N ALA A 198 -18.39 -10.52 -2.23
CA ALA A 198 -18.11 -11.94 -2.01
C ALA A 198 -18.89 -12.83 -2.98
N VAL A 199 -20.07 -12.41 -3.44
CA VAL A 199 -20.84 -13.11 -4.49
C VAL A 199 -20.04 -13.33 -5.77
N ASN A 200 -19.13 -12.41 -6.14
CA ASN A 200 -18.27 -12.53 -7.32
C ASN A 200 -17.02 -13.38 -7.02
N LEU A 201 -16.56 -13.41 -5.77
CA LEU A 201 -15.38 -14.16 -5.36
C LEU A 201 -15.67 -15.65 -5.17
N LEU A 202 -16.90 -15.98 -4.76
CA LEU A 202 -17.34 -17.32 -4.33
C LEU A 202 -18.12 -18.07 -5.41
N ILE A 203 -17.78 -17.84 -6.68
CA ILE A 203 -18.24 -18.62 -7.83
C ILE A 203 -17.21 -19.71 -8.22
N PRO A 204 -17.63 -20.78 -8.89
CA PRO A 204 -16.72 -21.79 -9.44
C PRO A 204 -15.66 -21.18 -10.34
N VAL A 205 -14.44 -21.72 -10.31
CA VAL A 205 -13.29 -21.23 -11.08
C VAL A 205 -13.57 -21.31 -12.58
N GLN A 206 -14.30 -22.33 -13.05
CA GLN A 206 -14.68 -22.44 -14.46
C GLN A 206 -15.65 -21.35 -14.91
N GLU A 207 -16.38 -20.73 -13.98
CA GLU A 207 -17.28 -19.60 -14.26
C GLU A 207 -16.53 -18.25 -14.24
N LYS A 208 -15.27 -18.21 -13.77
CA LYS A 208 -14.40 -17.02 -13.83
C LYS A 208 -13.75 -16.85 -15.21
N ASP A 209 -13.77 -17.89 -16.05
CA ASP A 209 -13.24 -17.82 -17.41
C ASP A 209 -14.02 -16.78 -18.24
N GLY A 210 -13.28 -15.84 -18.85
CA GLY A 210 -13.84 -14.77 -19.68
C GLY A 210 -14.23 -13.49 -18.93
N LEU A 211 -13.91 -13.37 -17.62
CA LEU A 211 -13.96 -12.09 -16.93
C LEU A 211 -13.06 -11.06 -17.65
N PRO A 212 -13.48 -9.78 -17.73
CA PRO A 212 -12.76 -8.77 -18.49
C PRO A 212 -11.34 -8.57 -17.93
N HIS A 213 -10.36 -8.59 -18.83
CA HIS A 213 -8.98 -8.30 -18.47
C HIS A 213 -8.76 -6.80 -18.28
N VAL A 214 -7.87 -6.44 -17.35
CA VAL A 214 -7.35 -5.08 -17.24
C VAL A 214 -6.14 -4.96 -18.13
N ASP A 215 -6.33 -4.35 -19.29
CA ASP A 215 -5.27 -4.17 -20.27
C ASP A 215 -4.39 -2.95 -19.99
N ARG A 216 -4.89 -1.96 -19.25
CA ARG A 216 -4.12 -0.76 -18.90
C ARG A 216 -4.21 -0.44 -17.43
N TRP A 217 -3.07 -0.10 -16.86
CA TRP A 217 -2.95 0.43 -15.51
C TRP A 217 -2.24 1.78 -15.58
N GLN A 218 -2.77 2.76 -14.87
CA GLN A 218 -2.14 4.06 -14.72
C GLN A 218 -2.00 4.38 -13.25
N LEU A 219 -0.81 4.83 -12.83
CA LEU A 219 -0.54 5.31 -11.49
C LEU A 219 -0.01 6.74 -11.56
N ARG A 220 -0.59 7.60 -10.73
CA ARG A 220 -0.17 8.98 -10.54
C ARG A 220 0.26 9.18 -9.11
N TYR A 221 1.47 9.70 -8.90
CA TYR A 221 1.97 10.12 -7.59
C TYR A 221 2.34 11.59 -7.64
N MET A 222 1.62 12.41 -6.88
CA MET A 222 1.93 13.81 -6.69
C MET A 222 2.30 14.11 -5.24
N THR A 223 3.12 15.14 -5.06
CA THR A 223 3.34 15.76 -3.77
C THR A 223 3.00 17.25 -3.84
N PHE A 224 2.44 17.83 -2.78
CA PHE A 224 2.04 19.23 -2.78
C PHE A 224 2.02 19.88 -1.38
N LEU A 225 2.06 21.20 -1.37
CA LEU A 225 1.96 22.05 -0.20
C LEU A 225 0.58 22.71 -0.17
N LYS A 226 -0.29 22.24 0.74
CA LYS A 226 -1.67 22.74 0.88
C LYS A 226 -1.78 24.25 1.07
N ASP A 227 -0.86 24.87 1.81
CA ASP A 227 -0.92 26.30 2.11
C ASP A 227 -0.31 27.16 1.01
N ASP A 228 -0.89 28.33 0.76
CA ASP A 228 -0.36 29.30 -0.19
C ASP A 228 1.04 29.83 0.18
N TRP A 229 1.29 30.04 1.48
CA TRP A 229 2.53 30.64 1.99
C TRP A 229 3.19 29.79 3.05
N ILE A 230 4.41 29.37 2.75
CA ILE A 230 5.23 28.55 3.61
C ILE A 230 6.34 29.41 4.21
N ARG A 231 6.41 29.51 5.53
CA ARG A 231 7.43 30.32 6.21
C ARG A 231 8.75 29.56 6.25
N ASN A 232 9.85 30.20 5.85
CA ASN A 232 11.18 29.60 5.99
C ASN A 232 11.56 29.51 7.49
N PRO A 233 11.82 28.29 8.00
CA PRO A 233 12.23 28.11 9.39
C PRO A 233 13.56 28.81 9.71
N ASN A 234 14.47 28.94 8.75
CA ASN A 234 15.70 29.71 8.94
C ASN A 234 15.40 31.21 9.01
N HIS A 235 15.29 31.74 10.23
CA HIS A 235 15.02 33.15 10.53
C HIS A 235 16.03 34.14 9.93
N LEU A 236 17.28 33.71 9.72
CA LEU A 236 18.35 34.52 9.14
C LEU A 236 18.30 34.52 7.60
N SER A 237 17.55 33.61 7.00
CA SER A 237 17.43 33.56 5.54
C SER A 237 16.72 34.80 5.00
N ARG A 238 17.28 35.30 3.90
CA ARG A 238 16.72 36.37 3.09
C ARG A 238 15.43 35.93 2.36
N ASN A 239 15.28 34.62 2.12
CA ASN A 239 14.08 33.98 1.59
C ASN A 239 13.15 33.65 2.77
N ARG A 240 12.31 34.60 3.17
CA ARG A 240 11.45 34.46 4.35
C ARG A 240 10.22 33.60 4.10
N PHE A 241 9.73 33.55 2.87
CA PHE A 241 8.57 32.77 2.49
C PHE A 241 8.83 32.01 1.18
N PHE A 242 8.20 30.85 1.06
CA PHE A 242 8.05 30.08 -0.16
C PHE A 242 6.57 30.03 -0.56
N LYS A 243 6.30 29.99 -1.86
CA LYS A 243 4.95 29.76 -2.39
C LYS A 243 4.63 28.26 -2.35
N GLY A 244 3.49 27.90 -1.76
CA GLY A 244 2.95 26.54 -1.84
C GLY A 244 2.01 26.37 -3.03
N ASP A 245 1.16 25.35 -2.99
CA ASP A 245 0.28 24.94 -4.10
C ASP A 245 -1.18 25.38 -3.90
N ASP A 246 -1.56 25.81 -2.68
CA ASP A 246 -2.90 26.34 -2.35
C ASP A 246 -4.06 25.42 -2.80
N ARG A 247 -3.93 24.11 -2.52
CA ARG A 247 -4.91 23.11 -2.97
C ARG A 247 -5.10 21.96 -1.98
N GLY A 248 -6.12 21.14 -2.24
CA GLY A 248 -6.33 19.85 -1.59
C GLY A 248 -5.91 18.67 -2.47
N PHE A 249 -6.24 17.47 -2.01
CA PHE A 249 -6.07 16.22 -2.76
C PHE A 249 -6.88 16.26 -4.05
N ASP A 250 -6.21 16.09 -5.17
CA ASP A 250 -6.82 16.13 -6.50
C ASP A 250 -5.90 15.43 -7.51
N PRO A 251 -6.31 14.31 -8.13
CA PRO A 251 -5.50 13.62 -9.13
C PRO A 251 -5.21 14.49 -10.35
N ASN A 252 -5.98 15.54 -10.60
CA ASN A 252 -5.82 16.45 -11.73
C ASN A 252 -5.30 17.83 -11.31
N GLY A 253 -4.70 17.96 -10.13
CA GLY A 253 -4.18 19.23 -9.62
C GLY A 253 -3.02 19.78 -10.47
N ASP A 254 -3.18 21.00 -11.00
CA ASP A 254 -2.19 21.62 -11.89
C ASP A 254 -0.91 22.15 -11.18
N SER A 255 -0.92 22.25 -9.85
CA SER A 255 0.23 22.72 -9.05
C SER A 255 0.75 21.62 -8.12
N TYR A 256 2.05 21.38 -8.09
CA TYR A 256 2.66 20.33 -7.29
C TYR A 256 4.13 20.62 -7.00
N ARG A 257 4.69 19.91 -6.02
CA ARG A 257 6.13 19.84 -5.79
C ARG A 257 6.78 18.85 -6.73
N THR A 258 6.20 17.66 -6.86
CA THR A 258 6.65 16.63 -7.81
C THR A 258 5.46 15.87 -8.37
N LEU A 259 5.57 15.40 -9.61
CA LEU A 259 4.59 14.56 -10.30
C LEU A 259 5.31 13.37 -10.93
N VAL A 260 4.74 12.19 -10.78
CA VAL A 260 5.14 10.96 -11.48
C VAL A 260 3.89 10.33 -12.07
N ASP A 261 3.90 10.07 -13.38
CA ASP A 261 2.90 9.25 -14.05
C ASP A 261 3.56 7.97 -14.60
N ILE A 262 2.88 6.84 -14.40
CA ILE A 262 3.29 5.52 -14.89
C ILE A 262 2.11 4.89 -15.60
N GLU A 263 2.28 4.43 -16.84
CA GLU A 263 1.28 3.64 -17.57
C GLU A 263 1.88 2.28 -17.95
N LEU A 264 1.20 1.20 -17.59
CA LEU A 264 1.48 -0.15 -18.03
C LEU A 264 0.37 -0.60 -18.99
N ALA A 265 0.73 -0.87 -20.24
CA ALA A 265 -0.22 -1.19 -21.30
C ALA A 265 -0.03 -2.61 -21.84
N TYR A 266 -0.76 -3.59 -21.31
CA TYR A 266 -0.72 -4.98 -21.73
C TYR A 266 -1.27 -5.23 -23.15
N ASP A 267 -2.14 -4.35 -23.66
CA ASP A 267 -2.71 -4.41 -25.00
C ASP A 267 -1.70 -4.11 -26.13
N LEU A 268 -0.52 -3.60 -25.79
CA LEU A 268 0.53 -3.24 -26.75
C LEU A 268 1.68 -4.26 -26.75
N GLU A 269 2.42 -4.31 -27.86
CA GLU A 269 3.54 -5.25 -28.03
C GLU A 269 4.58 -5.10 -26.91
N ARG A 270 4.95 -6.22 -26.27
CA ARG A 270 5.89 -6.29 -25.14
C ARG A 270 5.41 -5.59 -23.86
N SER A 271 4.14 -5.20 -23.84
CA SER A 271 3.47 -4.59 -22.69
C SER A 271 4.27 -3.42 -22.11
N PRO A 272 4.49 -2.31 -22.86
CA PRO A 272 5.35 -1.22 -22.45
C PRO A 272 4.91 -0.63 -21.10
N LEU A 273 5.91 -0.19 -20.33
CA LEU A 273 5.72 0.61 -19.12
C LEU A 273 6.32 1.99 -19.40
N THR A 274 5.47 2.99 -19.55
CA THR A 274 5.87 4.39 -19.72
C THR A 274 5.96 5.06 -18.35
N PHE A 275 6.88 5.99 -18.24
CA PHE A 275 7.18 6.70 -17.00
C PHE A 275 7.54 8.14 -17.34
N THR A 276 6.78 9.08 -16.80
CA THR A 276 7.07 10.51 -16.88
C THR A 276 7.18 11.09 -15.48
N LYS A 277 7.92 12.18 -15.38
CA LYS A 277 8.22 12.84 -14.12
C LYS A 277 8.38 14.33 -14.33
N ASP A 278 7.94 15.12 -13.36
CA ASP A 278 8.13 16.56 -13.34
C ASP A 278 8.36 17.08 -11.91
N VAL A 279 9.07 18.20 -11.82
CA VAL A 279 9.38 18.88 -10.55
C VAL A 279 8.92 20.33 -10.65
N GLY A 280 8.00 20.72 -9.78
CA GLY A 280 7.49 22.08 -9.71
C GLY A 280 8.55 23.08 -9.24
N PRO A 281 8.48 24.34 -9.68
CA PRO A 281 9.45 25.35 -9.27
C PRO A 281 9.29 25.73 -7.79
N SER A 282 10.43 25.94 -7.12
CA SER A 282 10.48 26.63 -5.84
C SER A 282 10.51 28.14 -6.07
N LEU A 283 9.56 28.87 -5.47
CA LEU A 283 9.48 30.33 -5.56
C LEU A 283 9.72 30.94 -4.18
N ALA A 284 10.75 31.79 -4.06
CA ALA A 284 11.13 32.42 -2.80
C ALA A 284 10.81 33.91 -2.75
N TYR A 285 10.42 34.37 -1.56
CA TYR A 285 9.94 35.72 -1.30
C TYR A 285 10.56 36.31 -0.04
N SER A 286 10.67 37.64 -0.01
CA SER A 286 11.14 38.43 1.14
C SER A 286 10.11 38.52 2.27
N SER A 287 10.47 39.13 3.40
CA SER A 287 9.54 39.38 4.53
C SER A 287 8.27 40.15 4.15
N LEU A 288 8.36 41.01 3.14
CA LEU A 288 7.24 41.78 2.58
C LEU A 288 6.52 41.04 1.45
N LYS A 289 6.73 39.72 1.31
CA LYS A 289 6.20 38.86 0.23
C LYS A 289 6.48 39.39 -1.18
N ARG A 290 7.60 40.09 -1.37
CA ARG A 290 8.10 40.45 -2.71
C ARG A 290 8.93 39.31 -3.28
N PHE A 291 8.69 38.96 -4.55
CA PHE A 291 9.43 37.93 -5.28
C PHE A 291 10.93 38.19 -5.22
N ARG A 292 11.71 37.13 -5.05
CA ARG A 292 13.17 37.20 -4.98
C ARG A 292 13.82 36.35 -6.05
N GLU A 293 13.49 35.07 -6.06
CA GLU A 293 14.15 34.08 -6.90
C GLU A 293 13.26 32.85 -7.12
N GLN A 294 13.57 32.12 -8.19
CA GLN A 294 12.93 30.90 -8.61
C GLN A 294 14.00 29.91 -9.04
N ALA A 295 13.85 28.64 -8.66
CA ALA A 295 14.63 27.55 -9.22
C ALA A 295 13.83 26.25 -9.18
N THR A 296 14.14 25.34 -10.09
CA THR A 296 13.57 23.99 -10.17
C THR A 296 14.68 22.99 -9.85
N ALA A 297 14.40 22.03 -8.97
CA ALA A 297 15.36 20.98 -8.65
C ALA A 297 15.49 19.99 -9.81
N SER A 298 16.62 19.28 -9.86
CA SER A 298 16.80 18.17 -10.79
C SER A 298 15.82 17.04 -10.50
N HIS A 299 15.30 16.39 -11.55
CA HIS A 299 14.49 15.19 -11.46
C HIS A 299 15.33 13.88 -11.53
N GLU A 300 16.66 13.99 -11.42
CA GLU A 300 17.58 12.84 -11.50
C GLU A 300 17.37 11.84 -10.36
N GLY A 301 16.98 12.31 -9.18
CA GLY A 301 16.65 11.47 -8.02
C GLY A 301 15.32 10.73 -8.13
N ILE A 302 14.59 10.86 -9.24
CA ILE A 302 13.35 10.12 -9.51
C ILE A 302 13.65 9.02 -10.53
N THR A 303 13.68 7.76 -10.10
CA THR A 303 14.07 6.62 -10.93
C THR A 303 13.04 5.52 -10.87
N LEU A 304 12.86 4.81 -11.98
CA LEU A 304 11.96 3.67 -12.07
C LEU A 304 12.69 2.46 -12.65
N GLN A 305 12.54 1.32 -11.98
CA GLN A 305 12.96 0.01 -12.48
C GLN A 305 11.73 -0.85 -12.72
N ARG A 306 11.57 -1.39 -13.93
CA ARG A 306 10.52 -2.36 -14.24
C ARG A 306 10.83 -3.72 -13.62
N THR A 307 9.82 -4.41 -13.11
CA THR A 307 9.91 -5.75 -12.54
C THR A 307 8.87 -6.68 -13.20
N ASP A 308 9.30 -7.49 -14.16
CA ASP A 308 8.42 -8.46 -14.82
C ASP A 308 8.43 -9.81 -14.08
N HIS A 309 7.27 -10.47 -13.98
CA HIS A 309 7.15 -11.76 -13.29
C HIS A 309 6.72 -12.91 -14.20
N LYS A 310 5.59 -12.74 -14.90
CA LYS A 310 5.04 -13.67 -15.90
C LYS A 310 4.15 -12.89 -16.87
N GLU A 311 3.68 -13.54 -17.94
CA GLU A 311 2.70 -12.92 -18.83
C GLU A 311 1.47 -12.46 -18.05
N GLY A 312 1.05 -11.21 -18.28
CA GLY A 312 -0.05 -10.57 -17.55
C GLY A 312 0.23 -10.21 -16.10
N GLU A 313 1.50 -10.26 -15.64
CA GLU A 313 1.94 -9.84 -14.31
C GLU A 313 3.30 -9.10 -14.39
N SER A 314 3.23 -7.77 -14.34
CA SER A 314 4.34 -6.85 -14.37
C SER A 314 4.20 -5.81 -13.26
N GLY A 315 5.31 -5.20 -12.92
CA GLY A 315 5.42 -4.25 -11.83
C GLY A 315 6.54 -3.24 -12.04
N PHE A 316 6.78 -2.45 -11.01
CA PHE A 316 7.88 -1.51 -10.97
C PHE A 316 8.34 -1.22 -9.53
N HIS A 317 9.56 -0.68 -9.43
CA HIS A 317 10.14 -0.06 -8.25
C HIS A 317 10.45 1.40 -8.60
N LEU A 318 9.75 2.33 -7.96
CA LEU A 318 9.93 3.77 -8.06
C LEU A 318 10.68 4.26 -6.83
N THR A 319 11.78 4.97 -7.03
CA THR A 319 12.53 5.68 -5.98
C THR A 319 12.51 7.16 -6.27
N HIS A 320 12.35 7.98 -5.24
CA HIS A 320 12.30 9.42 -5.34
C HIS A 320 13.10 10.08 -4.22
N SER A 321 13.90 11.07 -4.60
CA SER A 321 14.65 11.94 -3.69
C SER A 321 14.86 13.29 -4.37
N VAL A 322 14.03 14.29 -4.06
CA VAL A 322 14.10 15.63 -4.67
C VAL A 322 14.14 16.71 -3.60
N GLY A 323 15.19 17.54 -3.64
CA GLY A 323 15.42 18.62 -2.67
C GLY A 323 14.86 19.99 -3.07
N ASN A 324 15.01 20.97 -2.18
CA ASN A 324 14.71 22.37 -2.45
C ASN A 324 15.98 23.10 -2.97
N PRO A 325 15.98 23.64 -4.21
CA PRO A 325 17.17 24.28 -4.78
C PRO A 325 17.48 25.68 -4.19
N LEU A 326 16.56 26.25 -3.40
CA LEU A 326 16.64 27.61 -2.84
C LEU A 326 16.75 27.63 -1.30
N ALA A 327 16.78 26.47 -0.66
CA ALA A 327 16.97 26.34 0.78
C ALA A 327 17.67 25.02 1.10
N ALA A 328 18.58 25.06 2.07
CA ALA A 328 19.06 23.83 2.70
C ALA A 328 17.93 23.20 3.51
N ALA A 329 17.25 22.24 2.90
CA ALA A 329 16.22 21.40 3.49
C ALA A 329 16.40 19.98 2.96
N PRO A 330 16.08 18.95 3.76
CA PRO A 330 15.88 17.59 3.31
C PRO A 330 15.07 17.47 2.03
N ASN A 331 15.34 16.36 1.36
CA ASN A 331 14.60 15.98 0.17
C ASN A 331 13.19 15.52 0.54
N ILE A 332 12.33 15.52 -0.46
CA ILE A 332 11.11 14.71 -0.43
C ILE A 332 11.55 13.31 -0.86
N ASP A 333 11.50 12.38 0.06
CA ASP A 333 11.91 10.99 -0.15
C ASP A 333 10.70 10.06 -0.11
N TYR A 334 10.61 9.18 -1.11
CA TYR A 334 9.64 8.09 -1.11
C TYR A 334 10.08 6.92 -1.99
N GLU A 335 9.50 5.77 -1.70
CA GLU A 335 9.61 4.56 -2.50
C GLU A 335 8.21 3.98 -2.74
N VAL A 336 8.00 3.45 -3.95
CA VAL A 336 6.81 2.67 -4.30
C VAL A 336 7.20 1.42 -5.07
N GLN A 337 6.66 0.29 -4.65
CA GLN A 337 6.72 -0.95 -5.42
C GLN A 337 5.30 -1.40 -5.74
N ALA A 338 5.07 -1.77 -6.99
CA ALA A 338 3.76 -2.17 -7.49
C ALA A 338 3.86 -3.44 -8.32
N VAL A 339 2.88 -4.33 -8.17
CA VAL A 339 2.61 -5.44 -9.09
C VAL A 339 1.16 -5.30 -9.53
N MET A 340 0.91 -5.24 -10.84
CA MET A 340 -0.43 -5.04 -11.43
C MET A 340 -0.69 -6.13 -12.45
N ARG A 341 -1.86 -6.77 -12.41
CA ARG A 341 -2.13 -7.98 -13.19
C ARG A 341 -3.29 -7.78 -14.17
N ARG A 342 -3.29 -8.55 -15.26
CA ARG A 342 -4.39 -8.56 -16.25
C ARG A 342 -5.69 -9.15 -15.70
N ASP A 343 -5.63 -9.90 -14.61
CA ASP A 343 -6.82 -10.42 -13.92
C ASP A 343 -7.53 -9.37 -13.04
N GLY A 344 -7.05 -8.11 -13.02
CA GLY A 344 -7.62 -7.04 -12.21
C GLY A 344 -7.02 -6.91 -10.82
N THR A 345 -6.15 -7.83 -10.40
CA THR A 345 -5.50 -7.76 -9.09
C THR A 345 -4.22 -6.91 -9.09
N PHE A 346 -3.91 -6.31 -7.95
CA PHE A 346 -2.72 -5.52 -7.71
C PHE A 346 -2.23 -5.68 -6.26
N ASP A 347 -0.94 -5.40 -6.06
CA ASP A 347 -0.30 -5.24 -4.76
C ASP A 347 0.66 -4.06 -4.86
N ILE A 348 0.41 -3.01 -4.10
CA ILE A 348 1.21 -1.78 -4.13
C ILE A 348 1.61 -1.49 -2.69
N CYS A 349 2.89 -1.25 -2.47
CA CYS A 349 3.40 -0.84 -1.18
C CYS A 349 4.41 0.28 -1.36
N GLY A 350 4.62 1.05 -0.30
CA GLY A 350 5.58 2.12 -0.31
C GLY A 350 5.77 2.72 1.06
N TYR A 351 6.67 3.69 1.09
CA TYR A 351 6.87 4.54 2.23
C TYR A 351 7.32 5.92 1.78
N HIS A 352 7.05 6.92 2.62
CA HIS A 352 7.41 8.30 2.32
C HIS A 352 7.54 9.12 3.60
N ASP A 353 8.18 10.28 3.46
CA ASP A 353 8.36 11.27 4.53
C ASP A 353 7.02 11.78 5.10
N GLN A 354 7.05 12.45 6.25
CA GLN A 354 5.82 13.00 6.84
C GLN A 354 5.40 14.36 6.26
N ALA A 355 6.20 14.89 5.34
CA ALA A 355 5.97 16.15 4.68
C ALA A 355 6.55 16.07 3.26
N PRO A 356 5.88 16.67 2.24
CA PRO A 356 4.68 17.49 2.34
C PRO A 356 3.40 16.61 2.29
N HIS A 357 2.34 17.01 1.57
CA HIS A 357 1.23 16.09 1.29
C HIS A 357 1.67 15.11 0.20
N HIS A 358 1.25 13.85 0.33
CA HIS A 358 1.47 12.80 -0.65
C HIS A 358 0.13 12.26 -1.13
N GLU A 359 -0.04 12.11 -2.44
CA GLU A 359 -1.26 11.58 -3.03
C GLU A 359 -0.93 10.62 -4.16
N ILE A 360 -1.53 9.44 -4.08
CA ILE A 360 -1.31 8.36 -5.03
C ILE A 360 -2.66 7.88 -5.51
N TYR A 361 -2.82 7.84 -6.83
CA TYR A 361 -4.03 7.41 -7.49
C TYR A 361 -3.72 6.30 -8.48
N LEU A 362 -4.67 5.36 -8.61
CA LEU A 362 -4.62 4.29 -9.58
C LEU A 362 -5.86 4.35 -10.45
N MET A 363 -5.66 4.12 -11.73
CA MET A 363 -6.72 4.03 -12.71
C MET A 363 -6.59 2.76 -13.53
N ARG A 364 -7.73 2.15 -13.81
CA ARG A 364 -7.86 0.93 -14.60
C ARG A 364 -8.43 1.28 -15.96
N GLY A 365 -7.79 0.80 -17.02
CA GLY A 365 -8.18 1.09 -18.39
C GLY A 365 -7.76 2.50 -18.85
N ALA A 366 -8.46 2.99 -19.88
CA ALA A 366 -8.18 4.27 -20.56
C ALA A 366 -9.20 5.38 -20.19
N GLY A 367 -9.87 5.26 -19.04
CA GLY A 367 -10.86 6.23 -18.56
C GLY A 367 -10.22 7.45 -17.87
N ASP A 368 -11.00 8.11 -17.01
CA ASP A 368 -10.58 9.23 -16.12
C ASP A 368 -11.14 9.02 -14.70
N ASP A 369 -11.26 7.75 -14.27
CA ASP A 369 -11.78 7.39 -12.95
C ASP A 369 -10.64 7.02 -12.00
N TRP A 370 -9.88 8.03 -11.59
CA TRP A 370 -8.80 7.89 -10.61
C TRP A 370 -9.35 7.47 -9.25
N LYS A 371 -8.84 6.35 -8.72
CA LYS A 371 -9.14 5.89 -7.37
C LYS A 371 -7.97 6.17 -6.43
N PRO A 372 -8.20 6.74 -5.23
CA PRO A 372 -7.14 6.96 -4.27
C PRO A 372 -6.59 5.61 -3.79
N VAL A 373 -5.27 5.48 -3.83
CA VAL A 373 -4.49 4.35 -3.32
C VAL A 373 -3.95 4.69 -1.94
N HIS A 374 -3.40 5.89 -1.80
CA HIS A 374 -2.81 6.40 -0.58
C HIS A 374 -2.85 7.93 -0.58
N LEU A 375 -3.36 8.52 0.50
CA LEU A 375 -3.40 9.96 0.72
C LEU A 375 -2.83 10.26 2.10
N ALA A 376 -1.83 11.12 2.18
CA ALA A 376 -1.20 11.51 3.44
C ALA A 376 -1.09 13.03 3.55
N GLU A 377 -1.57 13.55 4.68
CA GLU A 377 -1.48 14.98 4.98
C GLU A 377 -0.07 15.37 5.46
N ASN A 378 0.34 16.59 5.09
CA ASN A 378 1.57 17.20 5.61
C ASN A 378 1.47 17.40 7.12
N LYS A 379 2.43 16.88 7.89
CA LYS A 379 2.49 17.10 9.35
C LYS A 379 3.27 18.36 9.76
N GLY A 380 3.85 19.08 8.81
CA GLY A 380 4.44 20.41 8.98
C GLY A 380 5.92 20.50 8.61
N LEU A 381 6.46 21.72 8.51
CA LEU A 381 7.81 21.97 7.99
C LEU A 381 8.94 21.48 8.90
N ALA A 382 8.71 21.36 10.21
CA ALA A 382 9.71 20.78 11.12
C ALA A 382 10.04 19.33 10.72
N TRP A 383 9.08 18.64 10.10
CA TRP A 383 9.18 17.28 9.62
C TRP A 383 9.88 17.15 8.26
N MET A 384 10.22 18.28 7.65
CA MET A 384 11.19 18.36 6.56
C MET A 384 12.60 18.63 7.10
N SER A 385 12.93 18.34 8.37
CA SER A 385 14.32 18.25 8.88
C SER A 385 14.63 16.77 9.09
N ASP A 386 15.84 16.31 8.71
CA ASP A 386 16.21 14.92 8.35
C ASP A 386 15.32 13.79 8.91
N VAL A 387 14.83 12.94 8.01
CA VAL A 387 13.78 11.91 8.19
C VAL A 387 13.67 11.36 9.62
N ILE A 388 12.63 11.83 10.31
CA ILE A 388 12.38 11.45 11.70
C ILE A 388 11.63 10.12 11.81
N ALA A 389 10.55 9.93 11.05
CA ALA A 389 9.80 8.67 11.00
C ALA A 389 9.10 8.51 9.65
N TRP A 390 9.09 7.30 9.12
CA TRP A 390 8.40 6.98 7.87
C TRP A 390 6.91 6.72 8.06
N GLN A 391 6.15 6.95 6.99
CA GLN A 391 4.80 6.41 6.83
C GLN A 391 4.86 5.25 5.85
N TYR A 392 4.63 4.04 6.35
CA TYR A 392 4.59 2.83 5.54
C TYR A 392 3.15 2.50 5.19
N TRP A 393 2.90 2.15 3.93
CA TRP A 393 1.58 1.77 3.46
C TRP A 393 1.67 0.60 2.48
N ARG A 394 0.64 -0.24 2.48
CA ARG A 394 0.44 -1.30 1.51
C ARG A 394 -1.04 -1.43 1.20
N ILE A 395 -1.38 -1.62 -0.06
CA ILE A 395 -2.73 -1.83 -0.53
C ILE A 395 -2.75 -2.90 -1.61
N SER A 396 -3.68 -3.83 -1.46
CA SER A 396 -3.92 -4.88 -2.45
C SER A 396 -5.41 -5.18 -2.55
N ASN A 397 -5.82 -5.81 -3.64
CA ASN A 397 -7.20 -6.22 -3.83
C ASN A 397 -7.36 -7.74 -4.02
N LEU A 398 -8.61 -8.19 -3.85
CA LEU A 398 -9.10 -9.52 -4.20
C LEU A 398 -10.38 -9.35 -5.03
N GLU A 399 -10.37 -9.86 -6.26
CA GLU A 399 -11.42 -9.67 -7.28
C GLU A 399 -11.91 -10.97 -7.91
#